data_AF-A0A6I9NX90-F1
#
_entry.id   AF-A0A6I9NX90-F1
#
_cell.length_a   1.000
_cell.length_b   1.000
_cell.length_c   1.000
_cell.angle_alpha   90.00
_cell.angle_beta   90.00
_cell.angle_gamma   90.00
#
_symmetry.space_group_name_H-M   'P 1'
#
loop_
_entity.id
_entity.type
_entity.pdbx_description
1 polymer ?
#
loop_
_entity_poly.entity_id
_entity_poly.type
_entity_poly.pdbx_seq_one_letter_code
_entity_poly.pdbx_strand_id
1 'polypeptide(L)'
;LLNTWSFCVFSPRSVSLDKCRDCTVVLGPVETSVHIHSCQNLRVMCVSGRIAIGVSSRCTIHTLTPTRPLLLPGNTDITLGPFHTFYPSLEDHMGSVGLAVVPNAWDRPLLVGTEGLYNPSLNSSSNPAPLCYRLLPPAEFNTVVVPFEMEGDTCEVPGGLPPLYQAAVEEKEKRIQNWQKTVLETPLNK
;
A
#
# COMPACT_ATOMS: atom_id res chain seq x y z
N LEU A 1 -13.41 6.99 16.85
CA LEU A 1 -12.55 5.87 16.42
C LEU A 1 -11.15 6.45 16.28
N LEU A 2 -10.28 6.22 17.27
CA LEU A 2 -8.90 6.71 17.25
C LEU A 2 -8.16 5.93 16.16
N ASN A 3 -8.03 6.52 14.97
CA ASN A 3 -7.10 6.02 13.96
C ASN A 3 -5.69 6.27 14.52
N THR A 4 -5.11 5.26 15.16
CA THR A 4 -3.72 5.33 15.62
C THR A 4 -2.82 5.34 14.39
N TRP A 5 -2.32 6.52 14.03
CA TRP A 5 -1.26 6.67 13.05
C TRP A 5 0.07 6.46 13.76
N SER A 6 0.78 5.40 13.43
CA SER A 6 2.16 5.21 13.86
C SER A 6 3.08 5.56 12.70
N PHE A 7 3.92 6.57 12.90
CA PHE A 7 4.92 7.02 11.94
C PHE A 7 6.30 6.65 12.44
N CYS A 8 7.01 5.82 11.67
CA CYS A 8 8.43 5.56 11.90
C CYS A 8 9.22 6.36 10.87
N VAL A 9 9.76 7.51 11.29
CA VAL A 9 10.54 8.43 10.43
C VAL A 9 12.00 7.97 10.27
N PHE A 10 12.50 7.14 11.19
CA PHE A 10 13.79 6.47 11.03
C PHE A 10 13.69 5.41 9.93
N SER A 11 14.81 5.07 9.27
CA SER A 11 14.90 4.00 8.28
C SER A 11 15.35 2.69 8.96
N PRO A 12 14.44 1.89 9.53
CA PRO A 12 14.81 0.65 10.20
C PRO A 12 15.33 -0.37 9.20
N ARG A 13 16.25 -1.23 9.65
CA ARG A 13 16.69 -2.39 8.87
C ARG A 13 15.52 -3.33 8.59
N SER A 14 14.66 -3.58 9.57
CA SER A 14 13.50 -4.47 9.43
C SER A 14 12.37 -4.08 10.38
N VAL A 15 11.12 -4.29 9.97
CA VAL A 15 9.93 -4.04 10.79
C VAL A 15 9.04 -5.28 10.83
N SER A 16 8.49 -5.59 12.00
CA SER A 16 7.49 -6.64 12.17
C SER A 16 6.21 -6.06 12.76
N LEU A 17 5.09 -6.27 12.07
CA LEU A 17 3.75 -5.96 12.55
C LEU A 17 3.10 -7.28 12.95
N ASP A 18 3.07 -7.58 14.24
CA ASP A 18 2.48 -8.81 14.80
C ASP A 18 1.22 -8.47 15.60
N LYS A 19 0.13 -9.19 15.30
CA LYS A 19 -1.15 -9.10 16.04
C LYS A 19 -1.76 -7.70 16.07
N CYS A 20 -1.43 -6.84 15.11
CA CYS A 20 -2.02 -5.52 14.96
C CYS A 20 -3.47 -5.63 14.45
N ARG A 21 -4.38 -4.81 14.99
CA ARG A 21 -5.79 -4.77 14.60
C ARG A 21 -6.28 -3.36 14.41
N ASP A 22 -7.12 -3.15 13.40
CA ASP A 22 -7.88 -1.91 13.17
C ASP A 22 -7.01 -0.64 13.17
N CYS A 23 -5.86 -0.69 12.52
CA CYS A 23 -4.90 0.41 12.50
C CYS A 23 -4.36 0.70 11.10
N THR A 24 -3.87 1.94 10.93
CA THR A 24 -3.15 2.39 9.74
C THR A 24 -1.72 2.72 10.14
N VAL A 25 -0.76 2.07 9.50
CA VAL A 25 0.66 2.19 9.80
C VAL A 25 1.37 2.75 8.58
N VAL A 26 2.10 3.85 8.76
CA VAL A 26 2.92 4.46 7.72
C VAL A 26 4.37 4.33 8.15
N LEU A 27 5.14 3.58 7.38
CA LEU A 27 6.55 3.34 7.65
C LEU A 27 7.38 4.17 6.68
N GLY A 28 8.44 4.79 7.19
CA GLY A 28 9.56 5.22 6.36
C GLY A 28 10.23 4.04 5.65
N PRO A 29 11.20 4.31 4.78
CA PRO A 29 11.90 3.28 4.01
C PRO A 29 12.53 2.20 4.91
N VAL A 30 12.17 0.94 4.67
CA VAL A 30 12.66 -0.22 5.42
C VAL A 30 13.68 -0.98 4.57
N GLU A 31 14.94 -0.89 4.95
CA GLU A 31 16.09 -1.39 4.16
C GLU A 31 15.91 -2.85 3.72
N THR A 32 15.64 -3.76 4.67
CA THR A 32 15.68 -5.21 4.40
C THR A 32 14.29 -5.81 4.22
N SER A 33 13.41 -5.70 5.21
CA SER A 33 12.13 -6.40 5.18
C SER A 33 11.04 -5.85 6.11
N VAL A 34 9.80 -5.93 5.64
CA VAL A 34 8.58 -5.76 6.44
C VAL A 34 7.88 -7.11 6.54
N HIS A 35 7.61 -7.56 7.77
CA HIS A 35 6.87 -8.79 8.05
C HIS A 35 5.52 -8.47 8.70
N ILE A 36 4.43 -8.92 8.08
CA ILE A 36 3.05 -8.70 8.57
C ILE A 36 2.49 -10.06 8.95
N HIS A 37 2.15 -10.24 10.22
CA HIS A 37 1.76 -11.55 10.74
C HIS A 37 0.63 -11.47 11.76
N SER A 38 -0.35 -12.37 11.64
CA SER A 38 -1.50 -12.42 12.56
C SER A 38 -2.26 -11.09 12.68
N CYS A 39 -2.25 -10.26 11.63
CA CYS A 39 -2.87 -8.94 11.63
C CYS A 39 -4.29 -9.00 11.05
N GLN A 40 -5.15 -8.08 11.49
CA GLN A 40 -6.54 -8.00 11.04
C GLN A 40 -6.95 -6.55 10.76
N ASN A 41 -7.57 -6.30 9.61
CA ASN A 41 -8.04 -4.95 9.24
C ASN A 41 -6.92 -3.89 9.37
N LEU A 42 -5.73 -4.25 8.91
CA LEU A 42 -4.52 -3.43 8.94
C LEU A 42 -4.32 -2.76 7.58
N ARG A 43 -4.06 -1.46 7.57
CA ARG A 43 -3.58 -0.73 6.39
C ARG A 43 -2.12 -0.35 6.58
N VAL A 44 -1.25 -0.73 5.65
CA VAL A 44 0.19 -0.40 5.70
C VAL A 44 0.59 0.36 4.45
N MET A 45 1.30 1.47 4.64
CA MET A 45 2.00 2.18 3.56
C MET A 45 3.49 2.15 3.85
N CYS A 46 4.30 1.57 2.96
CA CYS A 46 5.74 1.49 3.18
C CYS A 46 6.53 1.39 1.87
N VAL A 47 7.76 1.90 1.90
CA VAL A 47 8.81 1.55 0.94
C VAL A 47 9.68 0.48 1.60
N SER A 48 9.96 -0.64 0.95
CA SER A 48 10.77 -1.69 1.58
C SER A 48 11.51 -2.58 0.60
N GLY A 49 12.65 -3.14 1.05
CA GLY A 49 13.41 -4.12 0.27
C GLY A 49 12.61 -5.39 -0.04
N ARG A 50 11.90 -5.93 0.96
CA ARG A 50 11.06 -7.14 0.86
C ARG A 50 9.82 -7.03 1.73
N ILE A 51 8.73 -7.67 1.31
CA ILE A 51 7.51 -7.81 2.11
C ILE A 51 7.10 -9.27 2.21
N ALA A 52 6.74 -9.71 3.41
CA ALA A 52 6.12 -11.00 3.66
C ALA A 52 4.86 -10.82 4.53
N ILE A 53 3.77 -11.48 4.14
CA ILE A 53 2.47 -11.40 4.81
C ILE A 53 2.00 -12.82 5.11
N GLY A 54 1.63 -13.12 6.35
CA GLY A 54 1.13 -14.44 6.75
C GLY A 54 0.02 -14.35 7.79
N VAL A 55 -0.87 -15.35 7.79
CA VAL A 55 -1.93 -15.51 8.81
C VAL A 55 -2.73 -14.20 9.05
N SER A 56 -2.91 -13.37 8.03
CA SER A 56 -3.50 -12.04 8.17
C SER A 56 -4.80 -11.91 7.38
N SER A 57 -5.73 -11.08 7.87
CA SER A 57 -7.07 -10.97 7.27
C SER A 57 -7.51 -9.53 7.03
N ARG A 58 -8.13 -9.27 5.87
CA ARG A 58 -8.65 -7.95 5.48
C ARG A 58 -7.58 -6.85 5.56
N CYS A 59 -6.35 -7.16 5.19
CA CYS A 59 -5.25 -6.21 5.22
C CYS A 59 -5.06 -5.55 3.86
N THR A 60 -4.79 -4.24 3.83
CA THR A 60 -4.42 -3.51 2.62
C THR A 60 -2.98 -3.04 2.71
N ILE A 61 -2.14 -3.46 1.76
CA ILE A 61 -0.72 -3.17 1.74
C ILE A 61 -0.42 -2.33 0.50
N HIS A 62 -0.01 -1.10 0.74
CA HIS A 62 0.46 -0.17 -0.27
C HIS A 62 1.98 -0.10 -0.21
N THR A 63 2.65 -0.61 -1.23
CA THR A 63 4.11 -0.74 -1.18
C THR A 63 4.81 -0.31 -2.45
N LEU A 64 6.01 0.22 -2.26
CA LEU A 64 7.05 0.30 -3.30
C LEU A 64 8.13 -0.68 -2.88
N THR A 65 8.38 -1.69 -3.72
CA THR A 65 9.38 -2.71 -3.39
C THR A 65 10.04 -3.29 -4.65
N PRO A 66 11.37 -3.49 -4.67
CA PRO A 66 12.04 -4.08 -5.81
C PRO A 66 11.80 -5.59 -5.94
N THR A 67 11.18 -6.22 -4.93
CA THR A 67 10.94 -7.67 -4.90
C THR A 67 9.46 -8.01 -4.87
N ARG A 68 9.12 -9.20 -5.35
CA ARG A 68 7.74 -9.70 -5.34
C ARG A 68 7.27 -9.93 -3.89
N PRO A 69 6.16 -9.34 -3.43
CA PRO A 69 5.63 -9.61 -2.09
C PRO A 69 5.36 -11.09 -1.86
N LEU A 70 5.75 -11.63 -0.72
CA LEU A 70 5.51 -13.02 -0.35
C LEU A 70 4.20 -13.15 0.44
N LEU A 71 3.26 -13.94 -0.07
CA LEU A 71 2.03 -14.31 0.60
C LEU A 71 2.15 -15.72 1.15
N LEU A 72 2.36 -15.82 2.46
CA LEU A 72 2.44 -17.08 3.20
C LEU A 72 1.04 -17.68 3.44
N PRO A 73 0.94 -18.96 3.84
CA PRO A 73 -0.35 -19.58 4.16
C PRO A 73 -1.14 -18.86 5.26
N GLY A 74 -2.47 -19.03 5.25
CA GLY A 74 -3.38 -18.53 6.27
C GLY A 74 -3.89 -17.10 6.06
N ASN A 75 -3.54 -16.46 4.94
CA ASN A 75 -4.07 -15.14 4.59
C ASN A 75 -5.51 -15.21 4.04
N THR A 76 -6.30 -14.14 4.24
CA THR A 76 -7.64 -13.99 3.66
C THR A 76 -7.92 -12.51 3.37
N ASP A 77 -8.50 -12.20 2.20
CA ASP A 77 -8.86 -10.82 1.81
C ASP A 77 -7.68 -9.81 1.86
N ILE A 78 -6.51 -10.22 1.37
CA ILE A 78 -5.37 -9.30 1.24
C ILE A 78 -5.57 -8.42 0.01
N THR A 79 -5.40 -7.11 0.16
CA THR A 79 -5.44 -6.17 -0.95
C THR A 79 -4.07 -5.55 -1.13
N LEU A 80 -3.48 -5.69 -2.32
CA LEU A 80 -2.20 -5.06 -2.67
C LEU A 80 -2.44 -3.83 -3.55
N GLY A 81 -1.81 -2.71 -3.22
CA GLY A 81 -1.91 -1.48 -4.00
C GLY A 81 -0.56 -0.80 -4.18
N PRO A 82 -0.47 0.17 -5.09
CA PRO A 82 0.73 0.99 -5.21
C PRO A 82 0.92 1.86 -3.97
N PHE A 83 2.18 2.13 -3.65
CA PHE A 83 2.55 3.20 -2.74
C PHE A 83 2.08 4.56 -3.28
N HIS A 84 1.61 5.44 -2.40
CA HIS A 84 0.82 6.61 -2.80
C HIS A 84 0.90 7.79 -1.83
N THR A 85 1.94 7.83 -1.01
CA THR A 85 2.09 8.87 0.01
C THR A 85 3.54 9.32 0.03
N PHE A 86 3.82 10.48 0.61
CA PHE A 86 5.18 10.94 0.83
C PHE A 86 5.23 11.79 2.10
N TYR A 87 6.44 11.93 2.63
CA TYR A 87 6.78 12.98 3.59
C TYR A 87 8.03 13.71 3.06
N PRO A 88 8.27 14.96 3.48
CA PRO A 88 9.30 15.82 2.89
C PRO A 88 10.71 15.21 2.77
N SER A 89 11.16 14.39 3.72
CA SER A 89 12.50 13.75 3.67
C SER A 89 12.50 12.33 3.08
N LEU A 90 11.42 11.90 2.42
CA LEU A 90 11.25 10.50 2.02
C LEU A 90 12.31 10.02 1.01
N GLU A 91 12.60 10.80 -0.03
CA GLU A 91 13.57 10.37 -1.06
C GLU A 91 14.99 10.28 -0.50
N ASP A 92 15.39 11.20 0.38
CA ASP A 92 16.66 11.14 1.09
C ASP A 92 16.75 9.88 1.96
N HIS A 93 15.67 9.56 2.68
CA HIS A 93 15.62 8.35 3.49
C HIS A 93 15.69 7.09 2.62
N MET A 94 15.04 7.08 1.44
CA MET A 94 15.14 5.98 0.47
C MET A 94 16.58 5.81 -0.01
N GLY A 95 17.23 6.90 -0.39
CA GLY A 95 18.63 6.92 -0.81
C GLY A 95 19.58 6.40 0.26
N SER A 96 19.36 6.78 1.52
CA SER A 96 20.18 6.36 2.67
C SER A 96 20.20 4.84 2.91
N VAL A 97 19.12 4.13 2.51
CA VAL A 97 19.00 2.67 2.62
C VAL A 97 19.09 1.94 1.27
N GLY A 98 19.49 2.63 0.21
CA GLY A 98 19.67 2.05 -1.12
C GLY A 98 18.38 1.57 -1.79
N LEU A 99 17.23 2.16 -1.44
CA LEU A 99 15.96 1.89 -2.10
C LEU A 99 15.69 2.94 -3.19
N ALA A 100 15.19 2.48 -4.33
CA ALA A 100 14.89 3.30 -5.49
C ALA A 100 13.46 3.08 -5.94
N VAL A 101 12.94 3.97 -6.78
CA VAL A 101 11.57 3.88 -7.32
C VAL A 101 11.39 2.76 -8.34
N VAL A 102 12.49 2.26 -8.91
CA VAL A 102 12.53 1.14 -9.85
C VAL A 102 13.67 0.18 -9.49
N PRO A 103 13.48 -1.15 -9.62
CA PRO A 103 12.24 -1.80 -10.05
C PRO A 103 11.15 -1.73 -8.97
N ASN A 104 9.89 -1.88 -9.39
CA ASN A 104 8.75 -1.91 -8.47
C ASN A 104 7.84 -3.12 -8.82
N ALA A 105 7.74 -4.09 -7.91
CA ALA A 105 7.12 -5.39 -8.13
C ALA A 105 5.92 -5.66 -7.20
N TRP A 106 5.33 -4.59 -6.65
CA TRP A 106 4.22 -4.64 -5.68
C TRP A 106 3.00 -5.45 -6.16
N ASP A 107 2.76 -5.48 -7.47
CA ASP A 107 1.59 -6.10 -8.13
C ASP A 107 1.80 -7.57 -8.52
N ARG A 108 2.99 -8.13 -8.27
CA ARG A 108 3.38 -9.48 -8.67
C ARG A 108 3.68 -10.35 -7.44
N PRO A 109 2.72 -10.63 -6.55
CA PRO A 109 3.00 -11.43 -5.37
C PRO A 109 3.36 -12.88 -5.71
N LEU A 110 4.14 -13.50 -4.83
CA LEU A 110 4.43 -14.92 -4.80
C LEU A 110 3.62 -15.59 -3.70
N LEU A 111 2.83 -16.60 -4.06
CA LEU A 111 2.06 -17.37 -3.10
C LEU A 111 2.90 -18.57 -2.67
N VAL A 112 3.09 -18.73 -1.37
CA VAL A 112 3.81 -19.85 -0.77
C VAL A 112 2.77 -20.79 -0.18
N GLY A 113 2.67 -22.00 -0.73
CA GLY A 113 1.88 -23.11 -0.22
C GLY A 113 2.71 -24.10 0.61
N THR A 114 2.06 -25.16 1.10
CA THR A 114 2.70 -26.22 1.89
C THR A 114 3.77 -26.99 1.12
N GLU A 115 3.65 -27.10 -0.20
CA GLU A 115 4.57 -27.83 -1.09
C GLU A 115 5.51 -26.90 -1.89
N GLY A 116 5.64 -25.64 -1.48
CA GLY A 116 6.45 -24.63 -2.18
C GLY A 116 5.61 -23.54 -2.85
N LEU A 117 6.09 -22.97 -3.96
CA LEU A 117 5.39 -21.85 -4.62
C LEU A 117 4.09 -22.33 -5.26
N TYR A 118 2.97 -21.75 -4.82
CA TYR A 118 1.66 -21.97 -5.40
C TYR A 118 1.51 -21.07 -6.63
N ASN A 119 1.31 -21.67 -7.81
CA ASN A 119 0.98 -20.92 -9.01
C ASN A 119 -0.49 -21.18 -9.40
N PRO A 120 -1.38 -20.18 -9.26
CA PRO A 120 -2.78 -20.30 -9.65
C PRO A 120 -2.98 -20.65 -11.13
N SER A 121 -2.03 -20.31 -12.01
CA SER A 121 -2.16 -20.52 -13.46
C SER A 121 -1.83 -21.94 -13.93
N LEU A 122 -1.22 -22.78 -13.07
CA LEU A 122 -0.81 -24.15 -13.41
C LEU A 122 -1.73 -25.23 -12.84
N ASN A 123 -2.59 -24.89 -11.88
CA ASN A 123 -3.41 -25.87 -11.17
C ASN A 123 -4.85 -25.90 -11.73
N SER A 124 -5.03 -26.72 -12.76
CA SER A 124 -6.30 -27.03 -13.45
C SER A 124 -7.28 -27.88 -12.61
N SER A 125 -7.30 -27.72 -11.29
CA SER A 125 -8.29 -28.41 -10.45
C SER A 125 -9.68 -27.82 -10.70
N SER A 126 -10.70 -28.67 -10.84
CA SER A 126 -12.10 -28.30 -11.11
C SER A 126 -12.75 -27.37 -10.06
N ASN A 127 -12.06 -27.13 -8.94
CA ASN A 127 -12.36 -26.09 -7.96
C ASN A 127 -11.07 -25.32 -7.62
N PRO A 128 -10.77 -24.19 -8.28
CA PRO A 128 -9.66 -23.34 -7.87
C PRO A 128 -9.94 -22.81 -6.46
N ALA A 129 -9.03 -23.05 -5.52
CA ALA A 129 -9.12 -22.43 -4.20
C ALA A 129 -9.16 -20.90 -4.37
N PRO A 130 -10.03 -20.18 -3.63
CA PRO A 130 -10.12 -18.73 -3.76
C PRO A 130 -8.75 -18.09 -3.47
N LEU A 131 -8.32 -17.17 -4.33
CA LEU A 131 -7.10 -16.41 -4.11
C LEU A 131 -7.23 -15.66 -2.78
N CYS A 132 -6.21 -15.77 -1.93
CA CYS A 132 -6.17 -15.05 -0.66
C CYS A 132 -5.94 -13.54 -0.81
N TYR A 133 -5.76 -13.07 -2.05
CA TYR A 133 -5.47 -11.67 -2.35
C TYR A 133 -6.16 -11.17 -3.62
N ARG A 134 -6.23 -9.84 -3.74
CA ARG A 134 -6.57 -9.09 -4.95
C ARG A 134 -5.64 -7.89 -5.09
N LEU A 135 -5.51 -7.36 -6.30
CA LEU A 135 -4.97 -6.01 -6.49
C LEU A 135 -6.08 -4.99 -6.21
N LEU A 136 -5.72 -3.84 -5.65
CA LEU A 136 -6.63 -2.76 -5.36
C LEU A 136 -7.19 -2.18 -6.66
N PRO A 137 -8.51 -2.22 -6.92
CA PRO A 137 -9.06 -1.63 -8.12
C PRO A 137 -8.80 -0.11 -8.13
N PRO A 138 -8.40 0.49 -9.27
CA PRO A 138 -8.17 1.93 -9.36
C PRO A 138 -9.37 2.78 -8.91
N ALA A 139 -10.59 2.32 -9.17
CA ALA A 139 -11.81 3.00 -8.71
C ALA A 139 -11.93 3.07 -7.18
N GLU A 140 -11.39 2.10 -6.45
CA GLU A 140 -11.40 2.06 -4.98
C GLU A 140 -10.21 2.83 -4.36
N PHE A 141 -9.22 3.19 -5.15
CA PHE A 141 -7.98 3.81 -4.68
C PHE A 141 -8.18 5.27 -4.26
N ASN A 142 -7.69 5.65 -3.08
CA ASN A 142 -7.68 7.03 -2.61
C ASN A 142 -6.29 7.35 -2.06
N THR A 143 -5.82 8.56 -2.30
CA THR A 143 -4.55 9.05 -1.78
C THR A 143 -4.67 9.42 -0.30
N VAL A 144 -3.56 9.34 0.42
CA VAL A 144 -3.46 9.69 1.83
C VAL A 144 -2.34 10.71 1.99
N VAL A 145 -2.67 11.83 2.62
CA VAL A 145 -1.70 12.86 3.01
C VAL A 145 -1.21 12.55 4.41
N VAL A 146 0.11 12.62 4.58
CA VAL A 146 0.76 12.51 5.88
C VAL A 146 0.47 13.80 6.68
N PRO A 147 -0.19 13.74 7.85
CA PRO A 147 -0.73 14.92 8.55
C PRO A 147 0.29 15.56 9.51
N PHE A 148 1.56 15.70 9.11
CA PHE A 148 2.56 16.39 9.90
C PHE A 148 3.52 17.21 9.03
N GLU A 149 4.05 18.26 9.62
CA GLU A 149 5.06 19.13 8.99
C GLU A 149 6.47 18.60 9.28
N MET A 150 7.34 18.68 8.28
CA MET A 150 8.74 18.22 8.33
C MET A 150 9.56 18.98 7.29
N GLU A 151 10.87 19.13 7.52
CA GLU A 151 11.79 19.67 6.52
C GLU A 151 12.18 18.61 5.48
N GLY A 152 12.26 19.01 4.22
CA GLY A 152 12.73 18.17 3.12
C GLY A 152 12.16 18.61 1.77
N ASP A 153 12.73 18.08 0.69
CA ASP A 153 12.46 18.54 -0.68
C ASP A 153 11.43 17.68 -1.43
N THR A 154 11.08 16.51 -0.91
CA THR A 154 10.10 15.62 -1.53
C THR A 154 8.69 16.24 -1.46
N CYS A 155 8.14 16.59 -2.62
CA CYS A 155 6.83 17.25 -2.75
C CYS A 155 5.77 16.36 -3.44
N GLU A 156 6.14 15.13 -3.82
CA GLU A 156 5.26 14.21 -4.54
C GLU A 156 5.57 12.75 -4.20
N VAL A 157 4.71 11.83 -4.64
CA VAL A 157 4.92 10.39 -4.44
C VAL A 157 6.13 9.94 -5.25
N PRO A 158 7.19 9.38 -4.63
CA PRO A 158 8.37 8.93 -5.36
C PRO A 158 8.02 7.90 -6.44
N GLY A 159 8.41 8.19 -7.68
CA GLY A 159 8.11 7.34 -8.84
C GLY A 159 6.70 7.48 -9.40
N GLY A 160 5.87 8.34 -8.81
CA GLY A 160 4.49 8.58 -9.22
C GLY A 160 3.56 7.37 -9.04
N LEU A 161 2.30 7.55 -9.45
CA LEU A 161 1.32 6.47 -9.48
C LEU A 161 1.33 5.74 -10.84
N PRO A 162 1.02 4.44 -10.88
CA PRO A 162 0.80 3.77 -12.15
C PRO A 162 -0.35 4.43 -12.95
N PRO A 163 -0.30 4.48 -14.29
CA PRO A 163 -1.21 5.29 -15.10
C PRO A 163 -2.70 5.07 -14.84
N LEU A 164 -3.11 3.81 -14.58
CA LEU A 164 -4.51 3.49 -14.28
C LEU A 164 -4.98 4.08 -12.95
N TYR A 165 -4.11 4.12 -11.94
CA TYR A 165 -4.42 4.73 -10.64
C TYR A 165 -4.38 6.24 -10.73
N GLN A 166 -3.41 6.80 -11.46
CA GLN A 166 -3.32 8.23 -11.73
C GLN A 166 -4.60 8.76 -12.40
N ALA A 167 -5.05 8.10 -13.47
CA ALA A 167 -6.29 8.48 -14.16
C ALA A 167 -7.53 8.39 -13.24
N ALA A 168 -7.59 7.39 -12.36
CA ALA A 168 -8.69 7.24 -11.41
C ALA A 168 -8.70 8.35 -10.34
N VAL A 169 -7.53 8.82 -9.90
CA VAL A 169 -7.41 9.97 -8.99
C VAL A 169 -7.89 11.25 -9.69
N GLU A 170 -7.39 11.52 -10.89
CA GLU A 170 -7.78 12.69 -11.67
C GLU A 170 -9.28 12.73 -11.98
N GLU A 171 -9.88 11.58 -12.26
CA GLU A 171 -11.32 11.48 -12.47
C GLU A 171 -12.09 11.85 -11.21
N LYS A 172 -11.65 11.37 -10.03
CA LYS A 172 -12.26 11.74 -8.75
C LYS A 172 -12.11 13.23 -8.45
N GLU A 173 -10.94 13.79 -8.69
CA GLU A 173 -10.68 15.23 -8.52
C GLU A 173 -11.58 16.07 -9.42
N LYS A 174 -11.72 15.71 -10.70
CA LYS A 174 -12.64 16.38 -11.63
C LYS A 174 -14.09 16.31 -11.14
N ARG A 175 -14.54 15.16 -10.62
CA ARG A 175 -15.88 15.02 -10.05
C ARG A 175 -16.07 15.94 -8.84
N ILE A 176 -15.07 16.02 -7.96
CA ILE A 176 -15.10 16.92 -6.78
C ILE A 176 -15.17 18.38 -7.22
N GLN A 177 -14.32 18.80 -8.16
CA GLN A 177 -14.31 20.17 -8.69
C GLN A 177 -15.63 20.55 -9.37
N ASN A 178 -16.19 19.65 -10.18
CA ASN A 178 -17.48 19.86 -10.82
C ASN A 178 -18.60 20.00 -9.77
N TRP A 179 -18.61 19.13 -8.76
CA TRP A 179 -19.57 19.22 -7.67
C TRP A 179 -19.46 20.54 -6.89
N GLN A 180 -18.24 20.98 -6.56
CA GLN A 180 -18.00 22.26 -5.89
C GLN A 180 -18.53 23.44 -6.70
N LYS A 181 -18.29 23.45 -8.02
CA LYS A 181 -18.80 24.48 -8.92
C LYS A 181 -20.33 24.49 -8.93
N THR A 182 -20.99 23.33 -9.07
CA THR A 182 -22.45 23.23 -9.04
C THR A 182 -23.06 23.72 -7.72
N VAL A 183 -22.43 23.42 -6.58
CA VAL A 183 -22.88 23.89 -5.26
C VAL A 183 -22.78 25.42 -5.15
N LEU A 184 -21.70 26.01 -5.64
CA LEU A 184 -21.50 27.47 -5.61
C LEU A 184 -22.44 28.22 -6.58
N GLU A 185 -22.78 27.61 -7.71
CA GLU A 185 -23.64 28.19 -8.74
C GLU A 185 -25.15 28.03 -8.45
N THR A 186 -25.53 27.21 -7.47
CA THR A 186 -26.93 27.03 -7.09
C THR A 186 -27.33 28.14 -6.10
N PRO A 187 -28.22 29.09 -6.45
CA PRO A 187 -28.74 30.04 -5.48
C PRO A 187 -29.51 29.27 -4.40
N LEU A 188 -29.18 29.54 -3.14
CA LEU A 188 -29.96 29.08 -1.98
C LEU A 188 -31.37 29.68 -2.10
N ASN A 189 -32.30 28.90 -2.66
CA ASN A 189 -33.72 29.25 -2.60
C ASN A 189 -34.13 29.34 -1.12
N LYS A 190 -34.61 30.52 -0.73
CA LYS A 190 -35.23 30.80 0.56
C LYS A 190 -36.64 30.22 0.63
#